data_AF-A0A0D8XXK6-F1
#
_entry.id   AF-A0A0D8XXK6-F1
#
_cell.length_a   1.000
_cell.length_b   1.000
_cell.length_c   1.000
_cell.angle_alpha   90.00
_cell.angle_beta   90.00
_cell.angle_gamma   90.00
#
_symmetry.space_group_name_H-M   'P 1'
#
loop_
_entity.id
_entity.type
_entity.pdbx_description
1 polymer ?
#
loop_
_entity_poly.entity_id
_entity_poly.type
_entity_poly.pdbx_seq_one_letter_code
_entity_poly.pdbx_strand_id
1 'polypeptide(L)'
;MKPMYDRISTEYIAGHYKDDSLFSQIIAAPLRPLVYWYGVKEGGPVAFEKVLKFDKIQKVQVEKSNLLKALGCFNDAEKLKSLLLLSLDRAASVIRRQDISDVFRSVSKNPAGLKFMFNFLMEKLRDIMERFQIH
;
A
#
# COMPACT_ATOMS: atom_id res chain seq x y z
N MET A 1 8.77 -16.99 28.27
CA MET A 1 8.74 -16.50 26.88
C MET A 1 9.39 -15.12 26.88
N LYS A 2 10.62 -14.98 26.36
CA LYS A 2 11.34 -13.70 26.37
C LYS A 2 10.85 -12.87 25.16
N PRO A 3 10.48 -11.59 25.31
CA PRO A 3 9.95 -10.84 24.19
C PRO A 3 10.99 -10.73 23.08
N MET A 4 10.56 -11.01 21.84
CA MET A 4 11.35 -10.88 20.61
C MET A 4 11.88 -9.44 20.37
N TYR A 5 11.43 -8.48 21.17
CA TYR A 5 11.78 -7.05 21.09
C TYR A 5 13.13 -6.68 21.72
N ASP A 6 13.74 -7.55 22.53
CA ASP A 6 14.99 -7.22 23.24
C ASP A 6 16.26 -7.25 22.36
N ARG A 7 16.16 -7.50 21.04
CA ARG A 7 17.35 -7.76 20.20
C ARG A 7 17.30 -7.22 18.77
N ILE A 8 16.80 -6.01 18.57
CA ILE A 8 17.04 -5.32 17.30
C ILE A 8 17.76 -4.01 17.62
N SER A 9 19.09 -4.07 17.73
CA SER A 9 19.91 -2.86 17.87
C SER A 9 20.03 -2.14 16.53
N THR A 10 20.31 -0.84 16.56
CA THR A 10 20.53 -0.03 15.36
C THR A 10 21.68 -0.61 14.51
N GLU A 11 22.70 -1.21 15.14
CA GLU A 11 23.77 -1.90 14.43
C GLU A 11 23.28 -3.17 13.70
N TYR A 12 22.37 -3.93 14.30
CA TYR A 12 21.77 -5.10 13.65
C TYR A 12 20.99 -4.68 12.39
N ILE A 13 20.18 -3.61 12.51
CA ILE A 13 19.43 -3.07 11.36
C ILE A 13 20.40 -2.58 10.29
N ALA A 14 21.39 -1.76 10.65
CA ALA A 14 22.36 -1.24 9.69
C ALA A 14 23.19 -2.34 9.01
N GLY A 15 23.49 -3.43 9.73
CA GLY A 15 24.21 -4.58 9.20
C GLY A 15 23.40 -5.43 8.21
N HIS A 16 22.08 -5.53 8.40
CA HIS A 16 21.18 -6.35 7.58
C HIS A 16 20.42 -5.54 6.52
N TYR A 17 20.35 -4.22 6.65
CA TYR A 17 19.73 -3.31 5.69
C TYR A 17 20.72 -2.87 4.61
N LYS A 18 21.32 -3.86 3.94
CA LYS A 18 22.18 -3.66 2.76
C LYS A 18 21.43 -3.87 1.45
N ASP A 19 20.28 -4.54 1.53
CA ASP A 19 19.40 -4.83 0.42
C ASP A 19 17.95 -4.55 0.84
N ASP A 20 17.31 -3.66 0.08
CA ASP A 20 15.91 -3.30 0.23
C ASP A 20 14.96 -4.50 0.09
N SER A 21 15.40 -5.61 -0.51
CA SER A 21 14.63 -6.86 -0.64
C SER A 21 14.28 -7.51 0.71
N LEU A 22 15.03 -7.19 1.79
CA LEU A 22 14.84 -7.75 3.13
C LEU A 22 14.03 -6.85 4.07
N PHE A 23 13.45 -5.74 3.58
CA PHE A 23 12.75 -4.76 4.41
C PHE A 23 11.62 -5.36 5.28
N SER A 24 10.88 -6.35 4.78
CA SER A 24 9.84 -7.01 5.58
C SER A 24 10.41 -7.95 6.66
N GLN A 25 11.66 -8.39 6.55
CA GLN A 25 12.28 -9.34 7.49
C GLN A 25 12.76 -8.66 8.78
N ILE A 26 13.06 -7.35 8.72
CA ILE A 26 13.48 -6.56 9.89
C ILE A 26 12.30 -6.07 10.73
N ILE A 27 11.08 -6.04 10.19
CA ILE A 27 9.88 -5.62 10.90
C ILE A 27 9.07 -6.86 11.29
N ALA A 28 8.74 -6.98 12.57
CA ALA A 28 7.85 -8.04 13.06
C ALA A 28 6.52 -8.01 12.32
N ALA A 29 6.04 -9.17 11.85
CA ALA A 29 4.85 -9.27 10.99
C ALA A 29 3.62 -8.47 11.47
N PRO A 30 3.27 -8.45 12.79
CA PRO A 30 2.13 -7.67 13.27
C PRO A 30 2.28 -6.15 13.13
N LEU A 31 3.52 -5.65 13.09
CA LEU A 31 3.82 -4.21 13.01
C LEU A 31 3.94 -3.69 11.59
N ARG A 32 4.17 -4.56 10.60
CA ARG A 32 4.37 -4.20 9.19
C ARG A 32 3.28 -3.28 8.62
N PRO A 33 1.97 -3.56 8.80
CA PRO A 33 0.94 -2.67 8.27
C PRO A 33 1.06 -1.24 8.79
N LEU A 34 1.36 -1.10 10.08
CA LEU A 34 1.49 0.20 10.74
C LEU A 34 2.76 0.94 10.29
N VAL A 35 3.89 0.23 10.24
CA VAL A 35 5.18 0.81 9.82
C VAL A 35 5.13 1.27 8.38
N TYR A 36 4.54 0.46 7.47
CA TYR A 36 4.41 0.86 6.06
C TYR A 36 3.53 2.10 5.93
N TRP A 37 2.39 2.14 6.64
CA TRP A 37 1.46 3.26 6.59
C TRP A 37 2.11 4.56 7.09
N TYR A 38 2.73 4.57 8.27
CA TYR A 38 3.42 5.77 8.75
C TYR A 38 4.63 6.14 7.89
N GLY A 39 5.35 5.14 7.36
CA GLY A 39 6.47 5.37 6.46
C GLY A 39 6.06 6.11 5.19
N VAL A 40 4.93 5.73 4.56
CA VAL A 40 4.40 6.44 3.39
C VAL A 40 3.84 7.81 3.75
N LYS A 41 3.12 7.90 4.88
CA LYS A 41 2.50 9.17 5.32
C LYS A 41 3.54 10.25 5.59
N GLU A 42 4.59 9.92 6.34
CA GLU A 42 5.59 10.89 6.81
C GLU A 42 6.79 10.98 5.86
N GLY A 43 7.12 9.90 5.14
CA GLY A 43 8.32 9.81 4.29
C GLY A 43 8.20 10.43 2.89
N GLY A 44 7.04 11.03 2.57
CA GLY A 44 6.86 11.80 1.34
C GLY A 44 6.92 10.97 0.05
N PRO A 45 7.11 11.63 -1.12
CA PRO A 45 7.12 10.97 -2.43
C PRO A 45 8.13 9.84 -2.55
N VAL A 46 9.31 9.98 -1.93
CA VAL A 46 10.37 8.96 -1.96
C VAL A 46 9.90 7.66 -1.30
N ALA A 47 9.27 7.75 -0.13
CA ALA A 47 8.72 6.58 0.55
C ALA A 47 7.57 5.96 -0.22
N PHE A 48 6.68 6.77 -0.81
CA PHE A 48 5.60 6.29 -1.67
C PHE A 48 6.11 5.45 -2.84
N GLU A 49 7.05 5.99 -3.62
CA GLU A 49 7.61 5.29 -4.79
C GLU A 49 8.36 4.01 -4.37
N LYS A 50 9.04 4.04 -3.22
CA LYS A 50 9.72 2.87 -2.66
C LYS A 50 8.73 1.76 -2.27
N VAL A 51 7.64 2.10 -1.59
CA VAL A 51 6.57 1.14 -1.23
C VAL A 51 5.87 0.60 -2.48
N LEU A 52 5.63 1.44 -3.48
CA LEU A 52 5.07 1.01 -4.76
C LEU A 52 6.01 0.04 -5.51
N LYS A 53 7.33 0.26 -5.44
CA LYS A 53 8.33 -0.68 -5.97
C LYS A 53 8.30 -2.01 -5.20
N PHE A 54 8.19 -1.97 -3.88
CA PHE A 54 8.09 -3.18 -3.04
C PHE A 54 6.85 -3.99 -3.36
N ASP A 55 5.71 -3.33 -3.54
CA ASP A 55 4.47 -4.00 -3.94
C ASP A 55 4.62 -4.81 -5.23
N LYS A 56 5.32 -4.26 -6.23
CA LYS A 56 5.53 -4.89 -7.54
C LYS A 56 6.41 -6.15 -7.46
N ILE A 57 7.40 -6.18 -6.57
CA ILE A 57 8.34 -7.32 -6.45
C ILE A 57 7.93 -8.33 -5.36
N GLN A 58 6.98 -7.98 -4.49
CA GLN A 58 6.54 -8.81 -3.38
C GLN A 58 5.75 -10.03 -3.85
N LYS A 59 6.16 -11.21 -3.37
CA LYS A 59 5.53 -12.51 -3.70
C LYS A 59 4.55 -12.98 -2.62
N VAL A 60 4.70 -12.51 -1.39
CA VAL A 60 3.84 -12.87 -0.26
C VAL A 60 2.56 -12.04 -0.30
N GLN A 61 1.43 -12.72 -0.41
CA GLN A 61 0.14 -12.07 -0.68
C GLN A 61 -0.28 -11.10 0.42
N VAL A 62 -0.10 -11.50 1.68
CA VAL A 62 -0.42 -10.65 2.84
C VAL A 62 0.44 -9.40 2.87
N GLU A 63 1.74 -9.52 2.56
CA GLU A 63 2.64 -8.37 2.50
C GLU A 63 2.26 -7.41 1.37
N LYS A 64 1.86 -7.95 0.22
CA LYS A 64 1.36 -7.15 -0.90
C LYS A 64 0.14 -6.32 -0.49
N SER A 65 -0.85 -6.95 0.14
CA SER A 65 -2.04 -6.25 0.64
C SER A 65 -1.69 -5.16 1.67
N ASN A 66 -0.69 -5.40 2.53
CA ASN A 66 -0.22 -4.41 3.50
C ASN A 66 0.44 -3.19 2.83
N LEU A 67 1.30 -3.43 1.81
CA LEU A 67 1.96 -2.37 1.04
C LEU A 67 0.95 -1.53 0.25
N LEU A 68 -0.03 -2.17 -0.41
CA LEU A 68 -1.11 -1.47 -1.13
C LEU A 68 -1.94 -0.57 -0.22
N LYS A 69 -2.30 -1.06 0.98
CA LYS A 69 -3.02 -0.27 1.98
C LYS A 69 -2.21 0.95 2.42
N ALA A 70 -0.90 0.78 2.62
CA ALA A 70 -0.02 1.88 3.00
C ALA A 70 0.01 3.00 1.95
N LEU A 71 0.00 2.67 0.65
CA LEU A 71 0.00 3.71 -0.40
C LEU A 71 -1.21 4.66 -0.31
N GLY A 72 -2.36 4.19 0.19
CA GLY A 72 -3.56 5.01 0.32
C GLY A 72 -3.48 6.13 1.37
N CYS A 73 -2.45 6.18 2.20
CA CYS A 73 -2.26 7.23 3.21
C CYS A 73 -1.44 8.43 2.73
N PHE A 74 -0.92 8.38 1.50
CA PHE A 74 -0.15 9.47 0.93
C PHE A 74 -1.01 10.72 0.73
N ASN A 75 -0.51 11.89 1.13
CA ASN A 75 -1.30 13.13 1.14
C ASN A 75 -1.20 13.89 -0.20
N ASP A 76 -1.53 13.23 -1.32
CA ASP A 76 -1.52 13.81 -2.66
C ASP A 76 -2.69 13.27 -3.48
N ALA A 77 -3.59 14.15 -3.91
CA ALA A 77 -4.83 13.74 -4.56
C ALA A 77 -4.59 13.05 -5.91
N GLU A 78 -3.60 13.50 -6.69
CA GLU A 78 -3.34 12.97 -8.03
C GLU A 78 -2.71 11.57 -7.95
N LYS A 79 -1.79 11.34 -7.00
CA LYS A 79 -1.24 10.01 -6.71
C LYS A 79 -2.29 9.04 -6.18
N LEU A 80 -3.21 9.50 -5.33
CA LEU A 80 -4.31 8.67 -4.84
C LEU A 80 -5.29 8.30 -5.97
N LYS A 81 -5.63 9.23 -6.87
CA LYS A 81 -6.42 8.92 -8.09
C LYS A 81 -5.69 7.92 -8.97
N SER A 82 -4.38 8.11 -9.19
CA SER A 82 -3.55 7.19 -9.98
C SER A 82 -3.55 5.78 -9.40
N LEU A 83 -3.49 5.66 -8.07
CA LEU A 83 -3.59 4.39 -7.36
C LEU A 83 -4.95 3.70 -7.57
N LEU A 84 -6.06 4.47 -7.52
CA LEU A 84 -7.39 3.92 -7.81
C LEU A 84 -7.51 3.46 -9.26
N LEU A 85 -7.01 4.24 -10.23
CA LEU A 85 -7.00 3.84 -11.63
C LEU A 85 -6.19 2.56 -11.85
N LEU A 86 -5.01 2.45 -11.23
CA LEU A 86 -4.20 1.24 -11.27
C LEU A 86 -4.94 0.02 -10.70
N SER A 87 -5.82 0.21 -9.73
CA SER A 87 -6.62 -0.90 -9.15
C SER A 87 -7.73 -1.40 -10.08
N LEU A 88 -8.19 -0.56 -11.00
CA LEU A 88 -9.20 -0.88 -12.01
C LEU A 88 -8.59 -1.45 -13.30
N ASP A 89 -7.31 -1.19 -13.56
CA ASP A 89 -6.61 -1.68 -14.75
C ASP A 89 -6.51 -3.22 -14.76
N ARG A 90 -7.18 -3.84 -15.74
CA ARG A 90 -7.17 -5.30 -15.95
C ARG A 90 -5.89 -5.78 -16.65
N ALA A 91 -5.30 -4.94 -17.49
CA ALA A 91 -4.13 -5.28 -18.29
C ALA A 91 -2.85 -5.25 -17.45
N ALA A 92 -2.77 -4.35 -16.46
CA ALA A 92 -1.58 -4.20 -15.64
C ALA A 92 -1.30 -5.41 -14.72
N SER A 93 -2.31 -6.23 -14.36
CA SER A 93 -2.21 -7.36 -13.40
C SER A 93 -1.62 -7.03 -12.01
N VAL A 94 -1.37 -5.75 -11.72
CA VAL A 94 -0.62 -5.31 -10.53
C VAL A 94 -1.43 -5.53 -9.26
N ILE A 95 -2.71 -5.14 -9.25
CA ILE A 95 -3.58 -5.23 -8.07
C ILE A 95 -4.62 -6.33 -8.28
N ARG A 96 -4.69 -7.27 -7.33
CA ARG A 96 -5.66 -8.38 -7.39
C ARG A 96 -7.05 -7.88 -7.08
N ARG A 97 -8.05 -8.57 -7.62
CA ARG A 97 -9.46 -8.22 -7.42
C ARG A 97 -9.84 -8.13 -5.94
N GLN A 98 -9.36 -9.03 -5.07
CA GLN A 98 -9.68 -8.98 -3.64
C GLN A 98 -9.07 -7.77 -2.91
N ASP A 99 -7.95 -7.23 -3.41
CA ASP A 99 -7.22 -6.13 -2.76
C ASP A 99 -7.78 -4.75 -3.15
N ILE A 100 -8.63 -4.68 -4.19
CA ILE A 100 -9.20 -3.41 -4.69
C ILE A 100 -10.04 -2.74 -3.60
N SER A 101 -10.91 -3.49 -2.92
CA SER A 101 -11.77 -2.94 -1.87
C SER A 101 -10.97 -2.29 -0.74
N ASP A 102 -9.82 -2.88 -0.41
CA ASP A 102 -8.90 -2.38 0.60
C ASP A 102 -8.22 -1.08 0.16
N VAL A 103 -7.83 -0.97 -1.11
CA VAL A 103 -7.28 0.27 -1.71
C VAL A 103 -8.31 1.38 -1.65
N PHE A 104 -9.52 1.14 -2.17
CA PHE A 104 -10.61 2.12 -2.14
C PHE A 104 -10.88 2.59 -0.72
N ARG A 105 -11.07 1.66 0.23
CA ARG A 105 -11.29 1.98 1.64
C ARG A 105 -10.16 2.82 2.24
N SER A 106 -8.90 2.53 1.89
CA SER A 106 -7.76 3.29 2.39
C SER A 106 -7.75 4.73 1.86
N VAL A 107 -8.01 4.91 0.57
CA VAL A 107 -8.10 6.24 -0.05
C VAL A 107 -9.31 7.00 0.49
N SER A 108 -10.46 6.37 0.69
CA SER A 108 -11.66 7.04 1.24
C SER A 108 -11.46 7.57 2.67
N LYS A 109 -10.61 6.91 3.46
CA LYS A 109 -10.26 7.36 4.82
C LYS A 109 -9.21 8.48 4.85
N ASN A 110 -8.55 8.75 3.73
CA ASN A 110 -7.57 9.81 3.59
C ASN A 110 -8.29 11.16 3.38
N PRO A 111 -7.98 12.24 4.13
CA PRO A 111 -8.62 13.55 3.94
C PRO A 111 -8.51 14.11 2.52
N ALA A 112 -7.40 13.86 1.80
CA ALA A 112 -7.26 14.25 0.40
C ALA A 112 -8.14 13.39 -0.52
N GLY A 113 -8.19 12.07 -0.24
CA GLY A 113 -9.01 11.10 -0.96
C GLY A 113 -10.51 11.36 -0.82
N LEU A 114 -10.96 11.66 0.39
CA LEU A 114 -12.37 11.90 0.72
C LEU A 114 -12.99 13.02 -0.13
N LYS A 115 -12.20 14.05 -0.47
CA LYS A 115 -12.65 15.20 -1.26
C LYS A 115 -13.07 14.85 -2.68
N PHE A 116 -12.51 13.79 -3.28
CA PHE A 116 -12.80 13.41 -4.67
C PHE A 116 -13.41 12.01 -4.81
N MET A 117 -13.43 11.20 -3.75
CA MET A 117 -13.84 9.80 -3.82
C MET A 117 -15.25 9.61 -4.41
N PHE A 118 -16.22 10.44 -4.01
CA PHE A 118 -17.58 10.33 -4.54
C PHE A 118 -17.63 10.56 -6.05
N ASN A 119 -16.99 11.63 -6.52
CA ASN A 119 -16.92 11.94 -7.96
C ASN A 119 -16.19 10.84 -8.72
N PHE A 120 -15.08 10.33 -8.18
CA PHE A 120 -14.36 9.20 -8.79
C PHE A 120 -15.25 7.97 -8.93
N LEU A 121 -16.01 7.60 -7.89
CA LEU A 121 -16.93 6.47 -7.93
C LEU A 121 -18.01 6.64 -9.00
N MET A 122 -18.57 7.84 -9.15
CA MET A 122 -19.59 8.13 -10.16
C MET A 122 -19.01 8.10 -11.58
N GLU A 123 -17.87 8.76 -11.80
CA GLU A 123 -17.19 8.81 -13.10
C GLU A 123 -16.68 7.44 -13.55
N LYS A 124 -16.27 6.59 -12.60
CA LYS A 124 -15.69 5.26 -12.85
C LYS A 124 -16.62 4.10 -12.52
N LEU A 125 -17.91 4.36 -12.32
CA LEU A 125 -18.88 3.35 -11.91
C LEU A 125 -18.90 2.15 -12.87
N ARG A 126 -18.91 2.42 -14.17
CA ARG A 126 -18.87 1.37 -15.20
C ARG A 126 -17.60 0.52 -15.10
N ASP A 127 -16.43 1.17 -15.06
CA ASP A 127 -15.13 0.49 -14.94
C ASP A 127 -15.07 -0.38 -13.68
N ILE A 128 -15.65 0.11 -12.56
CA ILE A 128 -15.76 -0.61 -11.29
C ILE A 128 -16.67 -1.84 -11.43
N MET A 129 -17.90 -1.67 -11.92
CA MET A 129 -18.84 -2.78 -12.12
C MET A 129 -18.23 -3.87 -12.99
N GLU A 130 -17.64 -3.45 -14.10
CA GLU A 130 -16.92 -4.29 -15.03
C GLU A 130 -15.77 -5.05 -14.33
N ARG A 131 -14.95 -4.36 -13.52
CA ARG A 131 -13.82 -4.96 -12.79
C ARG A 131 -14.27 -6.03 -11.79
N PHE A 132 -15.43 -5.85 -11.16
CA PHE A 132 -16.02 -6.79 -10.23
C PHE A 132 -16.95 -7.82 -10.87
N GLN A 133 -17.20 -7.73 -12.19
CA GLN A 133 -18.14 -8.59 -12.92
C GLN A 133 -19.55 -8.52 -12.32
N ILE A 134 -19.97 -7.31 -11.94
CA ILE A 134 -21.32 -7.02 -11.46
C ILE A 134 -22.12 -6.54 -12.67
N HIS A 135 -23.23 -7.23 -12.97
CA HIS A 135 -24.13 -6.93 -14.08
C HIS A 135 -25.37 -6.19 -13.60
#